data_AF-A0A2E7BIU9-F1
#
_entry.id   AF-A0A2E7BIU9-F1
#
_cell.length_a   1.000
_cell.length_b   1.000
_cell.length_c   1.000
_cell.angle_alpha   90.00
_cell.angle_beta   90.00
_cell.angle_gamma   90.00
#
_symmetry.space_group_name_H-M   'P 1'
#
loop_
_entity.id
_entity.type
_entity.pdbx_description
1 polymer ?
#
loop_
_entity_poly.entity_id
_entity_poly.type
_entity_poly.pdbx_seq_one_letter_code
_entity_poly.pdbx_strand_id
1 'polypeptide(L)' 'MARISKVGRNDPCPCGSGKKFKQCCERKSGTLSSTTWIAIVGVALVTLAVLVMSFRTDTASTNAACPPGQVWSVDHGHCH' A
#
# COMPACT_ATOMS: atom_id res chain seq x y z
N MET A 1 47.68 2.20 25.17
CA MET A 1 46.39 1.58 24.83
C MET A 1 45.95 2.07 23.45
N ALA A 2 45.86 1.18 22.45
CA ALA A 2 45.35 1.57 21.13
C ALA A 2 43.85 1.91 21.26
N ARG A 3 43.47 3.14 20.88
CA ARG A 3 42.05 3.50 20.81
C ARG A 3 41.42 2.67 19.70
N ILE A 4 40.48 1.80 20.05
CA ILE A 4 39.64 1.11 19.06
C ILE A 4 38.86 2.19 18.33
N SER A 5 39.32 2.52 17.11
CA SER A 5 38.62 3.41 16.19
C SER A 5 37.22 2.86 15.99
N LYS A 6 36.21 3.67 16.32
CA LYS A 6 34.81 3.26 16.19
C LYS A 6 34.52 3.11 14.69
N VAL A 7 34.38 1.89 14.20
CA VAL A 7 34.02 1.60 12.80
C VAL A 7 32.71 2.30 12.47
N GLY A 8 32.68 3.04 11.36
CA GLY A 8 31.49 3.77 10.93
C GLY A 8 30.43 2.82 10.38
N ARG A 9 29.14 3.17 10.56
CA ARG A 9 27.98 2.38 10.04
C ARG A 9 28.13 1.97 8.58
N ASN A 10 28.71 2.84 7.75
CA ASN A 10 28.78 2.64 6.31
C ASN A 10 30.09 1.98 5.84
N ASP A 11 31.08 1.83 6.72
CA ASP A 11 32.38 1.25 6.39
C ASP A 11 32.26 -0.26 6.12
N PRO A 12 33.19 -0.85 5.35
CA PRO A 12 33.25 -2.30 5.17
C PRO A 12 33.38 -3.00 6.53
N CYS A 13 32.62 -4.07 6.73
CA CYS A 13 32.63 -4.82 7.99
C CYS A 13 33.99 -5.48 8.21
N PRO A 14 34.63 -5.30 9.38
CA PRO A 14 35.90 -5.94 9.70
C PRO A 14 35.78 -7.47 9.87
N CYS A 15 34.55 -7.99 9.86
CA CYS A 15 34.24 -9.42 9.89
C CYS A 15 34.51 -10.16 8.57
N GLY A 16 34.96 -9.46 7.52
CA GLY A 16 35.29 -10.08 6.23
C GLY A 16 34.08 -10.42 5.33
N SER A 17 32.87 -9.98 5.71
CA SER A 17 31.66 -10.29 4.94
C SER A 17 31.50 -9.51 3.63
N GLY A 18 32.35 -8.49 3.39
CA GLY A 18 32.21 -7.56 2.27
C GLY A 18 31.01 -6.61 2.36
N LYS A 19 30.18 -6.70 3.41
CA LYS A 19 28.99 -5.86 3.62
C LYS A 19 29.32 -4.62 4.45
N LYS A 20 28.49 -3.57 4.37
CA LYS A 20 28.58 -2.40 5.27
C LYS A 20 28.35 -2.81 6.73
N PHE A 21 29.06 -2.22 7.68
CA PHE A 21 28.97 -2.56 9.10
C PHE A 21 27.52 -2.55 9.63
N LYS A 22 26.72 -1.54 9.24
CA LYS A 22 25.28 -1.40 9.57
C LYS A 22 24.38 -2.51 9.05
N GLN A 23 24.80 -3.20 7.99
CA GLN A 23 24.07 -4.30 7.36
C GLN A 23 24.61 -5.68 7.79
N CYS A 24 25.68 -5.71 8.58
CA CYS A 24 26.34 -6.92 9.05
C CYS A 24 26.33 -6.98 10.59
N CYS A 25 27.44 -6.66 11.25
CA CYS A 25 27.57 -6.79 12.71
C CYS A 25 26.72 -5.80 13.51
N GLU A 26 26.29 -4.68 12.93
CA GLU A 26 25.43 -3.69 13.59
C GLU A 26 23.98 -3.74 13.08
N ARG A 27 23.61 -4.85 12.41
CA ARG A 27 22.24 -5.03 11.93
C ARG A 27 21.30 -5.24 13.12
N LYS A 28 20.64 -4.17 13.59
CA LYS A 28 19.61 -4.27 14.63
C LYS A 28 18.46 -5.16 14.13
N SER A 29 18.26 -6.30 14.80
CA SER A 29 17.23 -7.30 14.47
C SER A 29 15.79 -6.86 14.78
N GLY A 30 15.60 -5.69 15.40
CA GLY A 30 14.28 -5.21 15.87
C GLY A 30 13.85 -3.85 15.31
N THR A 31 14.33 -3.41 14.15
CA THR A 31 13.77 -2.22 13.49
C THR A 31 12.76 -2.70 12.45
N LEU A 32 11.47 -2.46 12.68
CA LEU A 32 10.42 -2.62 11.67
C LEU A 32 10.96 -2.04 10.36
N SER A 33 11.16 -2.91 9.37
CA SER A 33 11.76 -2.53 8.10
C SER A 33 10.92 -1.40 7.50
N SER A 34 11.56 -0.43 6.83
CA SER A 34 10.81 0.58 6.08
C SER A 34 9.81 -0.05 5.11
N THR A 35 10.10 -1.26 4.64
CA THR A 35 9.20 -2.06 3.81
C THR A 35 7.91 -2.47 4.54
N THR A 36 7.96 -2.72 5.85
CA THR A 36 6.80 -3.12 6.66
C THR A 36 5.78 -1.99 6.79
N TRP A 37 6.22 -0.74 7.00
CA TRP A 37 5.27 0.38 7.05
C TRP A 37 4.66 0.68 5.68
N ILE A 38 5.43 0.55 4.59
CA ILE A 38 4.93 0.71 3.22
C ILE A 38 3.86 -0.36 2.95
N ALA A 39 4.09 -1.60 3.38
CA ALA A 39 3.11 -2.68 3.23
C ALA A 39 1.82 -2.40 4.03
N ILE A 40 1.93 -1.93 5.28
CA ILE A 40 0.76 -1.58 6.10
C ILE A 40 -0.05 -0.45 5.46
N VAL A 41 0.61 0.64 5.06
CA VAL A 41 -0.05 1.78 4.41
C VAL A 41 -0.66 1.35 3.08
N GLY A 42 0.05 0.56 2.29
CA GLY A 42 -0.46 0.01 1.03
C GLY A 42 -1.71 -0.85 1.23
N VAL A 43 -1.68 -1.79 2.18
CA VAL A 43 -2.85 -2.62 2.52
C VAL A 43 -4.00 -1.75 2.99
N ALA A 44 -3.76 -0.79 3.89
CA ALA A 44 -4.80 0.11 4.39
C ALA A 44 -5.45 0.91 3.25
N LEU A 45 -4.65 1.47 2.33
CA LEU A 45 -5.14 2.21 1.16
C LEU A 45 -5.96 1.32 0.21
N VAL A 46 -5.50 0.10 -0.05
CA VAL A 46 -6.23 -0.86 -0.90
C VAL A 46 -7.55 -1.26 -0.23
N THR A 47 -7.54 -1.58 1.07
CA THR A 47 -8.76 -1.93 1.80
C THR A 47 -9.75 -0.77 1.85
N LEU A 48 -9.26 0.46 2.03
CA LEU A 48 -10.09 1.67 2.03
C LEU A 48 -10.67 1.93 0.63
N ALA A 49 -9.88 1.78 -0.43
CA ALA A 49 -10.35 1.93 -1.79
C ALA A 49 -11.42 0.89 -2.15
N VAL A 50 -11.20 -0.39 -1.82
CA VAL A 50 -12.18 -1.47 -2.02
C VAL A 50 -13.45 -1.19 -1.23
N LEU A 51 -13.32 -0.79 0.04
CA LEU A 51 -14.46 -0.42 0.89
C LEU A 51 -15.27 0.72 0.29
N VAL A 52 -14.60 1.80 -0.15
CA VAL A 52 -15.24 2.95 -0.81
C VAL A 52 -15.93 2.53 -2.10
N MET A 53 -15.31 1.66 -2.92
CA MET A 53 -15.92 1.14 -4.15
C MET A 53 -17.14 0.25 -3.85
N SER A 54 -17.12 -0.51 -2.76
CA SER A 54 -18.29 -1.29 -2.30
C SER A 54 -19.46 -0.42 -1.86
N PHE A 55 -19.21 0.80 -1.34
CA PHE A 55 -20.28 1.77 -1.05
C PHE A 55 -20.75 2.57 -2.27
N ARG A 56 -20.09 2.46 -3.43
CA ARG A 56 -20.52 3.13 -4.68
C ARG A 56 -21.42 2.26 -5.56
N THR A 57 -21.89 1.10 -5.10
CA THR A 57 -22.84 0.28 -5.86
C THR A 57 -24.27 0.81 -5.82
N ASP A 58 -24.57 1.81 -4.98
CA ASP A 58 -25.85 2.52 -4.97
C ASP A 58 -25.86 3.75 -5.88
N THR A 59 -25.14 3.74 -7.01
CA THR A 59 -25.72 4.41 -8.18
C THR A 59 -26.90 3.56 -8.63
N ALA A 60 -28.04 3.78 -7.96
CA ALA A 60 -29.33 3.60 -8.58
C ALA A 60 -29.19 4.14 -10.01
N SER A 61 -29.48 3.27 -10.95
CA SER A 61 -29.58 3.51 -12.38
C SER A 61 -30.40 4.78 -12.65
N THR A 62 -29.80 5.97 -12.58
CA THR A 62 -30.47 7.21 -12.98
C THR A 62 -30.34 7.46 -14.48
N ASN A 63 -29.66 6.58 -15.21
CA ASN A 63 -29.76 6.54 -16.66
C ASN A 63 -29.84 5.07 -17.08
N ALA A 64 -30.98 4.45 -16.78
CA ALA A 64 -31.43 3.32 -17.59
C ALA A 64 -31.51 3.84 -19.02
N ALA A 65 -30.45 3.63 -19.80
CA ALA A 65 -30.42 3.96 -21.21
C ALA A 65 -31.42 3.02 -21.90
N CYS A 66 -32.65 3.50 -22.07
CA CYS A 66 -33.66 2.77 -22.82
C CYS A 66 -33.23 2.67 -24.30
N PRO A 67 -33.60 1.59 -25.01
CA PRO A 67 -33.41 1.51 -26.45
C PRO A 67 -34.08 2.70 -27.16
N PRO A 68 -33.58 3.10 -28.34
CA PRO A 68 -34.04 4.30 -29.03
C PRO A 68 -35.56 4.24 -29.30
N GLY A 69 -36.28 5.28 -28.87
CA GLY A 69 -37.73 5.39 -29.02
C GLY A 69 -38.54 5.03 -27.77
N GLN A 70 -37.89 4.82 -26.63
CA GLN A 70 -38.55 4.47 -25.37
C GLN A 70 -38.17 5.43 -24.25
N VAL A 71 -39.10 5.69 -23.32
CA VAL A 71 -38.90 6.58 -22.15
C VAL A 71 -38.92 5.78 -20.85
N TRP A 72 -38.01 6.09 -19.93
CA TRP A 72 -37.96 5.44 -18.62
C TRP A 72 -39.09 5.94 -17.71
N SER A 73 -39.92 5.03 -17.21
CA SER A 73 -40.97 5.35 -16.24
C SER A 73 -40.49 5.04 -14.82
N VAL A 74 -40.41 6.07 -13.99
CA VAL A 74 -39.96 5.95 -12.60
C VAL A 74 -40.94 5.13 -11.75
N ASP A 75 -42.25 5.27 -12.01
CA ASP A 75 -43.30 4.54 -11.27
C ASP A 75 -43.25 3.02 -11.43
N HIS A 76 -42.81 2.53 -12.60
CA HIS A 76 -42.87 1.10 -12.92
C HIS A 76 -41.50 0.45 -13.16
N GLY A 77 -40.42 1.22 -13.06
CA GLY A 77 -39.05 0.70 -13.21
C GLY A 77 -38.76 0.02 -14.55
N HIS A 78 -39.50 0.36 -15.62
CA HIS A 78 -39.28 -0.16 -16.97
C HIS A 78 -39.50 0.92 -18.04
N CYS A 79 -38.98 0.67 -19.24
CA CYS A 79 -39.13 1.53 -20.41
C CYS A 79 -40.47 1.26 -21.12
N HIS A 80 -41.10 2.33 -21.66
CA HIS A 80 -42.32 2.31 -22.49
C HIS A 80 -42.08 2.94 -23.86
#